data_AF-A0A946HLL6-F1
#
_entry.id   AF-A0A946HLL6-F1
#
_cell.length_a   1.000
_cell.length_b   1.000
_cell.length_c   1.000
_cell.angle_alpha   90.00
_cell.angle_beta   90.00
_cell.angle_gamma   90.00
#
_symmetry.space_group_name_H-M   'P 1'
#
loop_
_entity.id
_entity.type
_entity.pdbx_description
1 polymer ?
#
loop_
_entity_poly.entity_id
_entity_poly.type
_entity_poly.pdbx_seq_one_letter_code
_entity_poly.pdbx_strand_id
1 'polypeptide(L)'
;MKNNATRLLGWAVHNAPVIVLALIIIFTALMTDRFFTQINLRNILLQASIISVLSMGMTFVIISGGFDLSVGAIVAAAGCAAAWAMLQVGVVFGIGVGLLVGLVAGVINGTLVAWFRLNSFITTLGAMVTIRGFAMLFT
;
A
#
# COMPACT_ATOMS: atom_id res chain seq x y z
N MET A 1 28.38 -34.00 6.04
CA MET A 1 27.64 -33.73 7.30
C MET A 1 27.44 -32.22 7.42
N LYS A 2 26.24 -31.68 7.20
CA LYS A 2 26.01 -30.23 7.31
C LYS A 2 26.17 -29.80 8.78
N ASN A 3 27.14 -28.93 9.05
CA ASN A 3 27.46 -28.38 10.37
C ASN A 3 26.21 -27.75 11.01
N ASN A 4 26.00 -27.88 12.32
CA ASN A 4 24.85 -27.27 13.01
C ASN A 4 24.77 -25.75 12.75
N ALA A 5 25.93 -25.09 12.60
CA ALA A 5 26.03 -23.68 12.23
C ALA A 5 25.40 -23.37 10.85
N THR A 6 25.55 -24.23 9.84
CA THR A 6 24.96 -23.99 8.51
C THR A 6 23.46 -24.27 8.47
N ARG A 7 22.96 -25.16 9.34
CA ARG A 7 21.51 -25.36 9.54
C ARG A 7 20.86 -24.18 10.25
N LEU A 8 21.53 -23.64 11.28
CA LEU A 8 21.07 -22.46 12.00
C LEU A 8 21.06 -21.21 11.11
N LEU A 9 22.11 -21.00 10.31
CA LEU A 9 22.17 -19.92 9.33
C LEU A 9 21.05 -20.04 8.28
N GLY A 10 20.82 -21.23 7.74
CA GLY A 10 19.73 -21.45 6.78
C GLY A 10 18.35 -21.17 7.38
N TRP A 11 18.11 -21.59 8.63
CA TRP A 11 16.88 -21.28 9.36
C TRP A 11 16.71 -19.78 9.63
N ALA A 12 17.79 -19.10 10.02
CA ALA A 12 17.76 -17.67 10.31
C ALA A 12 17.50 -16.84 9.04
N VAL A 13 18.10 -17.20 7.90
CA VAL A 13 17.85 -16.52 6.62
C VAL A 13 16.40 -16.74 6.16
N HIS A 14 15.85 -17.94 6.33
CA HIS A 14 14.46 -18.23 5.98
C HIS A 14 13.46 -17.43 6.81
N ASN A 15 13.74 -17.25 8.11
CA ASN A 15 12.89 -16.49 9.04
C ASN A 15 13.33 -15.02 9.21
N ALA A 16 14.23 -14.55 8.34
CA ALA A 16 14.84 -13.23 8.45
C ALA A 16 13.83 -12.08 8.60
N PRO A 17 12.69 -12.04 7.87
CA PRO A 17 11.73 -10.94 8.03
C PRO A 17 11.16 -10.85 9.46
N VAL A 18 10.82 -11.99 10.05
CA VAL A 18 10.25 -12.07 11.41
C VAL A 18 11.32 -11.75 12.46
N ILE A 19 12.54 -12.27 12.26
CA ILE A 19 13.67 -12.00 13.15
C ILE A 19 14.02 -10.50 13.13
N VAL A 20 14.14 -9.90 11.95
CA VAL A 20 14.41 -8.47 11.78
C VAL A 20 13.29 -7.64 12.39
N LEU A 21 12.02 -8.01 12.19
CA LEU A 21 10.89 -7.34 12.83
C LEU A 21 10.98 -7.38 14.36
N ALA A 22 11.26 -8.55 14.94
CA ALA A 22 11.41 -8.71 16.38
C ALA A 22 12.57 -7.86 16.93
N LEU A 23 13.72 -7.85 16.24
CA LEU A 23 14.87 -7.03 16.62
C LEU A 23 14.55 -5.53 16.57
N ILE A 24 13.84 -5.06 15.53
CA ILE A 24 13.41 -3.66 15.43
C ILE A 24 12.46 -3.31 16.57
N ILE A 25 11.49 -4.18 16.90
CA ILE A 25 10.55 -3.96 18.00
C ILE A 25 11.30 -3.84 19.33
N ILE A 26 12.19 -4.78 19.65
CA ILE A 26 12.97 -4.77 20.90
C ILE A 26 13.86 -3.53 20.97
N PHE A 27 14.59 -3.24 19.89
CA PHE A 27 15.48 -2.08 19.84
C PHE A 27 14.70 -0.77 20.06
N THR A 28 13.58 -0.58 19.35
CA THR A 28 12.79 0.65 19.43
C THR A 28 12.10 0.77 20.79
N ALA A 29 11.64 -0.34 21.37
CA ALA A 29 11.10 -0.39 22.72
C ALA A 29 12.10 0.04 23.80
N LEU A 30 13.38 -0.28 23.62
CA LEU A 30 14.44 0.09 24.56
C LEU A 30 14.95 1.54 24.34
N MET A 31 14.90 2.04 23.11
CA MET A 31 15.42 3.38 22.77
C MET A 31 14.40 4.50 22.95
N THR A 32 13.09 4.21 23.00
CA THR A 32 12.07 5.25 23.21
C THR A 32 10.86 4.78 24.02
N ASP A 33 10.52 5.56 25.04
CA ASP A 33 9.30 5.38 25.82
C ASP A 33 8.02 5.59 24.99
N ARG A 34 8.14 6.21 23.80
CA ARG A 34 7.00 6.49 22.93
C ARG A 34 6.52 5.27 22.15
N PHE A 35 7.32 4.20 22.06
CA PHE A 35 7.04 3.06 21.18
C PHE A 35 5.73 2.36 21.54
N PHE A 36 5.50 2.08 22.82
CA PHE A 36 4.28 1.42 23.31
C PHE A 36 3.13 2.38 23.66
N THR A 37 3.23 3.65 23.28
CA THR A 37 2.12 4.59 23.50
C THR A 37 0.92 4.22 22.63
N GLN A 38 -0.29 4.43 23.13
CA GLN A 38 -1.53 4.17 22.40
C GLN A 38 -1.56 4.92 21.05
N ILE A 39 -1.00 6.12 21.00
CA ILE A 39 -0.92 6.94 19.79
C ILE A 39 0.00 6.26 18.76
N ASN A 40 1.19 5.83 19.16
CA ASN A 40 2.13 5.19 18.25
C ASN A 40 1.60 3.84 17.76
N LEU A 41 1.06 3.01 18.66
CA LEU A 41 0.44 1.73 18.29
C LEU A 41 -0.72 1.93 17.31
N ARG A 42 -1.60 2.91 17.56
CA ARG A 42 -2.67 3.24 16.62
C ARG A 42 -2.14 3.67 15.26
N ASN A 43 -1.09 4.50 15.22
CA ASN A 43 -0.50 4.95 13.97
C ASN A 43 0.17 3.81 13.18
N ILE A 44 0.83 2.87 13.86
CA ILE A 44 1.39 1.67 13.22
C ILE A 44 0.27 0.81 12.64
N LEU A 45 -0.77 0.53 13.44
CA LEU A 45 -1.91 -0.29 13.00
C LEU A 45 -2.67 0.35 11.83
N LEU A 46 -2.84 1.67 11.84
CA LEU A 46 -3.48 2.39 10.73
C LEU A 46 -2.65 2.31 9.45
N GLN A 47 -1.33 2.50 9.51
CA GLN A 47 -0.45 2.37 8.35
C GLN A 47 -0.43 0.93 7.81
N ALA A 48 -0.38 -0.07 8.69
CA ALA A 48 -0.47 -1.47 8.31
C ALA A 48 -1.82 -1.79 7.65
N SER A 49 -2.93 -1.28 8.19
CA SER A 49 -4.27 -1.51 7.66
C SER A 49 -4.43 -1.07 6.21
N ILE A 50 -3.86 0.08 5.84
CA ILE A 50 -3.89 0.60 4.47
C ILE A 50 -3.22 -0.41 3.52
N ILE A 51 -2.00 -0.83 3.82
CA ILE A 51 -1.26 -1.78 2.98
C ILE A 51 -1.98 -3.13 2.93
N SER A 52 -2.50 -3.63 4.06
CA SER A 52 -3.22 -4.91 4.10
C SER A 52 -4.47 -4.91 3.21
N VAL A 53 -5.28 -3.86 3.25
CA VAL A 53 -6.47 -3.74 2.38
C VAL A 53 -6.07 -3.69 0.91
N LEU A 54 -5.03 -2.92 0.57
CA LEU A 54 -4.52 -2.85 -0.80
C LEU A 54 -3.97 -4.19 -1.27
N SER A 55 -3.22 -4.91 -0.44
CA SER A 55 -2.68 -6.23 -0.76
C SER A 55 -3.76 -7.27 -1.05
N MET A 56 -4.91 -7.21 -0.35
CA MET A 56 -6.05 -8.07 -0.65
C MET A 56 -6.59 -7.84 -2.06
N GLY A 57 -6.74 -6.58 -2.49
CA GLY A 57 -7.14 -6.24 -3.86
C GLY A 57 -6.09 -6.64 -4.90
N MET A 58 -4.82 -6.35 -4.61
CA MET A 58 -3.69 -6.65 -5.49
C MET A 58 -3.47 -8.15 -5.73
N THR A 59 -3.93 -9.00 -4.82
CA THR A 59 -3.88 -10.46 -5.00
C THR A 59 -4.67 -10.89 -6.24
N PHE A 60 -5.84 -10.29 -6.52
CA PHE A 60 -6.60 -10.59 -7.73
C PHE A 60 -5.85 -10.17 -9.00
N VAL A 61 -5.20 -9.01 -8.96
CA VAL A 61 -4.40 -8.51 -10.09
C VAL A 61 -3.24 -9.48 -10.39
N ILE A 62 -2.50 -9.89 -9.37
CA ILE A 62 -1.33 -10.78 -9.53
C ILE A 62 -1.76 -12.18 -10.00
N ILE A 63 -2.82 -12.75 -9.40
CA ILE A 63 -3.31 -14.08 -9.80
C ILE A 63 -3.85 -14.08 -11.23
N SER A 64 -4.40 -12.96 -11.70
CA SER A 64 -4.80 -12.80 -13.11
C SER A 64 -3.62 -12.67 -14.09
N GLY A 65 -2.38 -12.72 -13.60
CA GLY A 65 -1.15 -12.53 -14.39
C GLY A 65 -0.84 -11.07 -14.68
N GLY A 66 -1.53 -10.14 -14.00
CA GLY A 66 -1.34 -8.71 -14.13
C GLY A 66 -0.36 -8.13 -13.10
N PHE A 67 0.04 -6.88 -13.32
CA PHE A 67 0.82 -6.10 -12.38
C PHE A 67 0.28 -4.67 -12.34
N ASP A 68 0.24 -4.04 -11.17
CA ASP A 68 -0.26 -2.66 -11.01
C ASP A 68 0.77 -1.79 -10.28
N LEU A 69 1.39 -0.86 -11.02
CA LEU A 69 2.29 0.16 -10.49
C LEU A 69 1.53 1.39 -9.97
N SER A 70 0.31 1.62 -10.44
CA SER A 70 -0.46 2.83 -10.18
C SER A 70 -1.06 2.86 -8.78
N VAL A 71 -1.17 1.72 -8.09
CA VAL A 71 -1.82 1.60 -6.77
C VAL A 71 -1.34 2.64 -5.75
N GLY A 72 -0.03 2.93 -5.71
CA GLY A 72 0.53 3.93 -4.80
C GLY A 72 0.10 5.36 -5.17
N ALA A 73 0.07 5.69 -6.46
CA ALA A 73 -0.38 6.99 -6.94
C ALA A 73 -1.90 7.17 -6.75
N ILE A 74 -2.68 6.12 -6.97
CA ILE A 74 -4.13 6.12 -6.74
C ILE A 74 -4.44 6.37 -5.27
N VAL A 75 -3.76 5.67 -4.35
CA VAL A 75 -3.96 5.85 -2.90
C VAL A 75 -3.63 7.28 -2.46
N ALA A 76 -2.53 7.85 -2.96
CA ALA A 76 -2.17 9.22 -2.67
C ALA A 76 -3.23 10.21 -3.18
N ALA A 77 -3.65 10.08 -4.44
CA ALA A 77 -4.66 10.96 -5.04
C ALA A 77 -6.03 10.82 -4.34
N ALA A 78 -6.48 9.59 -4.07
CA ALA A 78 -7.73 9.33 -3.36
C ALA A 78 -7.69 9.88 -1.93
N GLY A 79 -6.55 9.73 -1.23
CA GLY A 79 -6.35 10.29 0.11
C GLY A 79 -6.42 11.81 0.12
N CYS A 80 -5.72 12.49 -0.81
CA CYS A 80 -5.76 13.95 -0.94
C CYS A 80 -7.16 14.46 -1.28
N ALA A 81 -7.84 13.84 -2.26
CA ALA A 81 -9.19 14.22 -2.66
C ALA A 81 -10.21 14.00 -1.54
N ALA A 82 -10.10 12.88 -0.82
CA ALA A 82 -10.92 12.61 0.36
C ALA A 82 -10.70 13.66 1.44
N ALA A 83 -9.44 13.92 1.82
CA ALA A 83 -9.10 14.90 2.85
C ALA A 83 -9.61 16.30 2.49
N TRP A 84 -9.43 16.74 1.24
CA TRP A 84 -9.95 18.00 0.76
C TRP A 84 -11.48 18.06 0.86
N ALA A 85 -12.19 17.03 0.39
CA ALA A 85 -13.65 16.98 0.45
C ALA A 85 -14.19 16.91 1.90
N MET A 86 -13.47 16.26 2.81
CA MET A 86 -13.81 16.24 4.24
C MET A 86 -13.81 17.63 4.85
N LEU A 87 -12.83 18.47 4.46
CA LEU A 87 -12.74 19.85 4.95
C LEU A 87 -13.88 20.75 4.45
N GLN A 88 -14.44 20.45 3.27
CA GLN A 88 -15.47 21.28 2.65
C GLN A 88 -16.90 20.84 3.05
N VAL A 89 -17.17 19.53 3.03
CA VAL A 89 -18.54 18.99 3.10
C VAL A 89 -18.69 17.91 4.18
N GLY A 90 -17.63 17.63 4.95
CA GLY A 90 -17.65 16.70 6.08
C GLY A 90 -17.21 15.28 5.75
N VAL A 91 -17.04 14.48 6.80
CA VAL A 91 -16.35 13.17 6.77
C VAL A 91 -17.02 12.17 5.81
N VAL A 92 -18.35 12.05 5.88
CA VAL A 92 -19.10 11.08 5.08
C VAL A 92 -18.91 11.32 3.58
N PHE A 93 -18.96 12.58 3.16
CA PHE A 93 -18.78 12.96 1.75
C PHE A 93 -17.34 12.72 1.29
N GLY A 94 -16.36 13.05 2.13
CA GLY A 94 -14.96 12.81 1.81
C GLY A 94 -14.60 11.32 1.65
N ILE A 95 -15.20 10.43 2.45
CA ILE A 95 -15.09 8.98 2.23
C ILE A 95 -15.63 8.61 0.84
N GLY A 96 -16.80 9.13 0.47
CA GLY A 96 -17.39 8.91 -0.85
C GLY A 96 -16.49 9.36 -1.99
N VAL A 97 -15.87 10.54 -1.89
CA VAL A 97 -14.95 11.07 -2.90
C VAL A 97 -13.71 10.18 -3.04
N GLY A 98 -13.09 9.77 -1.93
CA GLY A 98 -11.93 8.88 -1.97
C GLY A 98 -12.22 7.54 -2.64
N LEU A 99 -13.36 6.92 -2.29
CA LEU A 99 -13.83 5.68 -2.91
C LEU A 99 -14.10 5.86 -4.41
N LEU A 100 -14.71 6.98 -4.80
CA LEU A 100 -14.99 7.29 -6.20
C LEU A 100 -13.69 7.41 -7.02
N VAL A 101 -12.68 8.11 -6.51
CA VAL A 101 -11.38 8.25 -7.19
C VAL A 101 -10.72 6.89 -7.41
N GLY A 102 -10.68 6.05 -6.38
CA GLY A 102 -10.14 4.70 -6.47
C GLY A 102 -10.91 3.83 -7.46
N LEU A 103 -12.25 3.88 -7.42
CA LEU A 103 -13.13 3.14 -8.32
C LEU A 103 -12.91 3.54 -9.78
N VAL A 104 -12.91 4.85 -10.08
CA VAL A 104 -12.73 5.36 -11.44
C VAL A 104 -11.37 4.93 -11.99
N ALA A 105 -10.30 5.13 -11.23
CA ALA A 105 -8.96 4.71 -11.66
C ALA A 105 -8.86 3.19 -11.88
N GLY A 106 -9.43 2.40 -10.96
CA GLY A 106 -9.46 0.94 -11.06
C GLY A 106 -10.26 0.45 -12.27
N VAL A 107 -11.42 1.04 -12.56
CA VAL A 107 -12.24 0.72 -13.72
C VAL A 107 -11.51 1.05 -15.01
N ILE A 108 -10.84 2.20 -15.09
CA ILE A 108 -10.06 2.59 -16.28
C ILE A 108 -8.94 1.57 -16.53
N ASN A 109 -8.10 1.30 -15.54
CA ASN A 109 -7.00 0.35 -15.67
C ASN A 109 -7.52 -1.06 -15.99
N GLY A 110 -8.54 -1.53 -15.27
CA GLY A 110 -9.13 -2.85 -15.47
C GLY A 110 -9.73 -3.02 -16.87
N THR A 111 -10.42 -2.00 -17.38
CA THR A 111 -11.02 -2.04 -18.73
C THR A 111 -9.95 -2.09 -19.81
N LEU A 112 -8.91 -1.25 -19.69
CA LEU A 112 -7.79 -1.21 -20.62
C LEU A 112 -7.03 -2.55 -20.69
N VAL A 113 -6.87 -3.22 -19.56
CA VAL A 113 -6.20 -4.52 -19.51
C VAL A 113 -7.12 -5.65 -19.98
N ALA A 114 -8.36 -5.73 -19.46
CA ALA A 114 -9.24 -6.86 -19.70
C ALA A 114 -9.90 -6.86 -21.09
N TRP A 115 -10.33 -5.70 -21.61
CA TRP A 115 -11.04 -5.61 -22.89
C TRP A 115 -10.12 -5.19 -24.03
N PHE A 116 -9.28 -4.18 -23.82
CA PHE A 116 -8.35 -3.71 -24.85
C PHE A 116 -7.07 -4.54 -24.94
N ARG A 117 -6.89 -5.51 -24.04
CA ARG A 117 -5.75 -6.45 -24.02
C ARG A 117 -4.39 -5.74 -24.00
N LEU A 118 -4.33 -4.56 -23.38
CA LEU A 118 -3.09 -3.84 -23.19
C LEU A 118 -2.24 -4.53 -22.11
N ASN A 119 -0.92 -4.38 -22.20
CA ASN A 119 -0.03 -4.88 -21.16
C ASN A 119 -0.30 -4.12 -19.84
N SER A 120 -0.54 -4.86 -18.75
CA SER A 120 -0.87 -4.30 -17.43
C SER A 120 0.26 -3.43 -16.86
N PHE A 121 1.53 -3.80 -17.07
CA PHE A 121 2.68 -3.02 -16.61
C PHE A 121 2.70 -1.63 -17.27
N ILE A 122 2.55 -1.56 -18.59
CA ILE A 122 2.61 -0.29 -19.33
C ILE A 122 1.38 0.57 -19.00
N THR A 123 0.20 -0.06 -18.96
CA THR A 123 -1.06 0.63 -18.63
C THR A 123 -0.99 1.28 -17.26
N THR A 124 -0.56 0.51 -16.25
CA THR A 124 -0.50 1.01 -14.87
C THR A 124 0.69 1.94 -14.63
N LEU A 125 1.81 1.80 -15.35
CA LEU A 125 2.88 2.81 -15.34
C LEU A 125 2.38 4.15 -15.91
N GLY A 126 1.67 4.14 -17.04
CA GLY A 126 1.08 5.35 -17.63
C GLY A 126 0.06 6.00 -16.72
N ALA A 127 -0.82 5.20 -16.11
CA ALA A 127 -1.78 5.66 -15.11
C ALA A 127 -1.07 6.27 -13.88
N MET A 128 0.00 5.64 -13.38
CA MET A 128 0.80 6.15 -12.27
C MET A 128 1.35 7.55 -12.57
N VAL A 129 1.97 7.75 -13.74
CA VAL A 129 2.52 9.05 -14.14
C VAL A 129 1.41 10.10 -14.28
N THR A 130 0.29 9.74 -14.92
CA THR A 130 -0.84 10.63 -15.13
C THR A 130 -1.46 11.08 -13.81
N ILE A 131 -1.79 10.14 -12.94
CA ILE A 131 -2.41 10.41 -11.63
C ILE A 131 -1.46 11.23 -10.76
N ARG A 132 -0.17 10.93 -10.78
CA ARG A 132 0.83 11.69 -10.04
C ARG A 132 0.96 13.12 -10.54
N GLY A 133 0.90 13.33 -11.86
CA GLY A 133 0.85 14.66 -12.47
C GLY A 133 -0.38 15.44 -12.02
N PHE A 134 -1.57 14.83 -12.04
CA PHE A 134 -2.79 15.45 -11.51
C PHE A 134 -2.68 15.77 -10.01
N ALA A 135 -2.14 14.84 -9.21
CA ALA A 135 -1.97 15.06 -7.78
C ALA A 135 -1.05 16.27 -7.50
N MET A 136 0.05 16.42 -8.24
CA MET A 136 0.95 17.57 -8.13
C MET A 136 0.32 18.91 -8.53
N LEU A 137 -0.73 18.91 -9.35
CA LEU A 137 -1.48 20.13 -9.68
C LEU A 137 -2.53 20.46 -8.62
N PHE A 138 -3.04 19.44 -7.93
CA PHE A 138 -4.07 19.56 -6.93
C PHE A 138 -3.53 19.97 -5.54
N THR A 139 -2.31 19.56 -5.20
CA THR A 139 -1.62 19.87 -3.94
C THR A 139 -0.54 20.92 -4.13
#